data_AF-A0A2W6ZYX2-F1
#
_entry.id   AF-A0A2W6ZYX2-F1
#
_cell.length_a   1.000
_cell.length_b   1.000
_cell.length_c   1.000
_cell.angle_alpha   90.00
_cell.angle_beta   90.00
_cell.angle_gamma   90.00
#
_symmetry.space_group_name_H-M   'P 1'
#
loop_
_entity.id
_entity.type
_entity.pdbx_description
1 polymer ?
#
loop_
_entity_poly.entity_id
_entity_poly.type
_entity_poly.pdbx_seq_one_letter_code
_entity_poly.pdbx_strand_id
1 'polypeptide(L)'
;MALDLSNNQLTTLPPEIGHLDFLRSIDLSHNQLTAMPPEIGQLKFLESIDLNGNPIQDLSALTMHPNLSLRVHAFDLTLPRQYWTHVNQWQSE
;
A
#
# COMPACT_ATOMS: atom_id res chain seq x y z
N MET A 1 0.80 7.61 14.82
CA MET A 1 -0.57 7.05 14.95
C MET A 1 -0.68 5.87 14.00
N ALA A 2 -1.40 4.81 14.38
CA ALA A 2 -1.58 3.61 13.57
C ALA A 2 -3.07 3.43 13.24
N LEU A 3 -3.37 2.88 12.08
CA LEU A 3 -4.71 2.49 11.65
C LEU A 3 -4.67 1.01 11.21
N ASP A 4 -5.49 0.18 11.83
CA ASP A 4 -5.64 -1.22 11.48
C ASP A 4 -7.01 -1.42 10.80
N LEU A 5 -6.98 -1.88 9.56
CA LEU A 5 -8.12 -2.26 8.73
C LEU A 5 -7.93 -3.69 8.20
N SER A 6 -7.04 -4.47 8.80
CA SER A 6 -6.71 -5.83 8.37
C SER A 6 -7.93 -6.77 8.44
N ASN A 7 -7.89 -7.87 7.68
CA ASN A 7 -8.88 -8.95 7.73
C ASN A 7 -10.33 -8.50 7.42
N ASN A 8 -10.48 -7.57 6.48
CA ASN A 8 -11.77 -7.06 6.03
C ASN A 8 -12.04 -7.47 4.57
N GLN A 9 -13.09 -6.91 3.96
CA GLN A 9 -13.47 -7.14 2.56
C GLN A 9 -13.38 -5.84 1.74
N LEU A 10 -12.44 -4.95 2.09
CA LEU A 10 -12.26 -3.67 1.41
C LEU A 10 -11.76 -3.91 -0.01
N THR A 11 -12.53 -3.44 -1.00
CA THR A 11 -12.19 -3.47 -2.42
C THR A 11 -11.56 -2.16 -2.90
N THR A 12 -11.82 -1.06 -2.19
CA THR A 12 -11.23 0.26 -2.39
C THR A 12 -10.99 0.95 -1.03
N LEU A 13 -10.23 2.04 -1.05
CA LEU A 13 -10.18 3.01 0.05
C LEU A 13 -10.81 4.34 -0.38
N PRO A 14 -11.50 5.06 0.53
CA PRO A 14 -12.06 6.37 0.24
C PRO A 14 -10.96 7.43 0.09
N PRO A 15 -11.12 8.45 -0.79
CA PRO A 15 -10.13 9.51 -0.99
C PRO A 15 -9.86 10.31 0.29
N GLU A 16 -10.83 10.37 1.21
CA GLU A 16 -10.70 10.98 2.54
C GLU A 16 -9.57 10.37 3.39
N ILE A 17 -9.02 9.21 3.01
CA ILE A 17 -7.80 8.66 3.63
C ILE A 17 -6.64 9.67 3.60
N GLY A 18 -6.54 10.51 2.55
CA GLY A 18 -5.50 11.54 2.42
C GLY A 18 -5.52 12.62 3.49
N HIS A 19 -6.65 12.80 4.19
CA HIS A 19 -6.80 13.75 5.30
C HIS A 19 -6.23 13.24 6.63
N LEU A 20 -5.70 12.01 6.70
CA LEU A 20 -5.10 11.47 7.93
C LEU A 20 -3.65 11.96 8.12
N ASP A 21 -3.47 13.29 8.19
CA ASP A 21 -2.19 14.03 8.22
C ASP A 21 -1.15 13.56 9.27
N PHE A 22 -1.51 12.72 10.24
CA PHE A 22 -0.60 12.22 11.29
C PHE A 22 -0.48 10.68 11.35
N LEU A 23 -1.00 9.99 10.34
CA LEU A 23 -0.88 8.55 10.21
C LEU A 23 0.57 8.17 9.90
N ARG A 24 1.13 7.23 10.69
CA ARG A 24 2.50 6.71 10.52
C ARG A 24 2.51 5.28 10.00
N SER A 25 1.52 4.48 10.38
CA SER A 25 1.40 3.11 9.90
C SER A 25 -0.04 2.78 9.56
N ILE A 26 -0.24 2.05 8.47
CA ILE A 26 -1.56 1.49 8.11
C ILE A 26 -1.44 0.00 7.80
N ASP A 27 -2.26 -0.81 8.44
CA ASP A 27 -2.41 -2.23 8.14
C ASP A 27 -3.69 -2.42 7.32
N LEU A 28 -3.53 -2.88 6.08
CA LEU A 28 -4.61 -3.21 5.14
C LEU A 28 -4.56 -4.70 4.78
N SER A 29 -3.79 -5.51 5.49
CA SER A 29 -3.55 -6.91 5.15
C SER A 29 -4.86 -7.72 5.12
N HIS A 30 -4.90 -8.77 4.31
CA HIS A 30 -6.06 -9.66 4.14
C HIS A 30 -7.35 -8.88 3.77
N ASN A 31 -7.28 -8.11 2.68
CA ASN A 31 -8.40 -7.40 2.05
C ASN A 31 -8.47 -7.74 0.54
N GLN A 32 -9.29 -7.02 -0.22
CA GLN A 32 -9.53 -7.24 -1.66
C GLN A 32 -9.10 -6.04 -2.51
N LEU A 33 -8.15 -5.23 -2.03
CA LEU A 33 -7.67 -4.02 -2.70
C LEU A 33 -6.86 -4.38 -3.95
N THR A 34 -7.26 -3.83 -5.10
CA THR A 34 -6.55 -4.00 -6.39
C THR A 34 -5.62 -2.84 -6.73
N ALA A 35 -5.88 -1.66 -6.16
CA ALA A 35 -5.09 -0.44 -6.30
C ALA A 35 -5.28 0.47 -5.06
N MET A 36 -4.40 1.45 -4.89
CA MET A 36 -4.50 2.49 -3.86
C MET A 36 -5.04 3.81 -4.46
N PRO A 37 -5.85 4.60 -3.73
CA PRO A 37 -6.25 5.93 -4.18
C PRO A 37 -5.04 6.87 -4.27
N PRO A 38 -4.97 7.80 -5.23
CA PRO A 38 -3.86 8.75 -5.36
C PRO A 38 -3.71 9.66 -4.13
N GLU A 39 -4.80 9.88 -3.38
CA GLU A 39 -4.81 10.61 -2.10
C GLU A 39 -3.93 9.97 -1.02
N ILE A 40 -3.54 8.68 -1.16
CA ILE A 40 -2.55 8.08 -0.27
C ILE A 40 -1.24 8.89 -0.27
N GLY A 41 -0.88 9.50 -1.41
CA GLY A 41 0.27 10.39 -1.60
C GLY A 41 0.25 11.68 -0.76
N GLN A 42 -0.86 11.97 -0.08
CA GLN A 42 -1.00 13.12 0.82
C GLN A 42 -0.54 12.81 2.25
N LEU A 43 -0.29 11.53 2.59
CA LEU A 43 0.09 11.08 3.92
C LEU A 43 1.58 11.34 4.24
N LYS A 44 1.91 12.62 4.42
CA LYS A 44 3.28 13.16 4.63
C LYS A 44 4.13 12.45 5.70
N PHE A 45 3.50 11.77 6.65
CA PHE A 45 4.17 11.10 7.78
C PHE A 45 4.02 9.58 7.75
N LEU A 46 3.54 8.99 6.65
CA LEU A 46 3.41 7.53 6.52
C LEU A 46 4.80 6.88 6.42
N GLU A 47 5.12 6.04 7.40
CA GLU A 47 6.38 5.33 7.56
C GLU A 47 6.25 3.85 7.15
N SER A 48 5.08 3.24 7.35
CA SER A 48 4.80 1.86 6.93
C SER A 48 3.38 1.61 6.41
N ILE A 49 3.27 0.64 5.52
CA ILE A 49 2.00 0.13 4.99
C ILE A 49 2.10 -1.39 4.80
N ASP A 50 1.10 -2.14 5.27
CA ASP A 50 0.98 -3.58 5.03
C ASP A 50 -0.22 -3.89 4.10
N LEU A 51 0.07 -4.51 2.96
CA LEU A 51 -0.86 -4.90 1.90
C LEU A 51 -0.81 -6.41 1.66
N ASN A 52 -0.24 -7.21 2.58
CA ASN A 52 -0.22 -8.67 2.46
C ASN A 52 -1.63 -9.24 2.24
N GLY A 53 -1.75 -10.32 1.46
CA GLY A 53 -3.04 -10.94 1.19
C GLY A 53 -4.05 -10.07 0.41
N ASN A 54 -3.63 -8.99 -0.26
CA ASN A 54 -4.44 -8.23 -1.21
C ASN A 54 -4.06 -8.57 -2.67
N PRO A 55 -5.02 -8.56 -3.61
CA PRO A 55 -4.77 -8.74 -5.06
C PRO A 55 -4.24 -7.46 -5.73
N ILE A 56 -3.36 -6.71 -5.07
CA ILE A 56 -2.91 -5.39 -5.53
C ILE A 56 -1.91 -5.52 -6.68
N GLN A 57 -2.16 -4.79 -7.77
CA GLN A 57 -1.34 -4.82 -8.99
C GLN A 57 -0.63 -3.49 -9.25
N ASP A 58 -1.25 -2.37 -8.86
CA ASP A 58 -0.67 -1.04 -9.01
C ASP A 58 -0.27 -0.44 -7.65
N LEU A 59 0.99 -0.02 -7.58
CA LEU A 59 1.61 0.67 -6.45
C LEU A 59 2.06 2.09 -6.82
N SER A 60 1.69 2.59 -8.01
CA SER A 60 2.05 3.92 -8.52
C SER A 60 1.71 5.05 -7.53
N ALA A 61 0.56 4.98 -6.87
CA ALA A 61 0.12 5.93 -5.86
C ALA A 61 1.05 6.01 -4.61
N LEU A 62 1.82 4.96 -4.32
CA LEU A 62 2.78 4.95 -3.20
C LEU A 62 4.12 5.60 -3.55
N THR A 63 4.42 5.84 -4.84
CA THR A 63 5.72 6.39 -5.30
C THR A 63 6.05 7.77 -4.73
N MET A 64 5.03 8.51 -4.25
CA MET A 64 5.18 9.78 -3.54
C MET A 64 5.92 9.66 -2.19
N HIS A 65 6.09 8.45 -1.65
CA HIS A 65 6.79 8.20 -0.38
C HIS A 65 8.06 7.36 -0.61
N PRO A 66 9.21 7.97 -0.98
CA PRO A 66 10.40 7.22 -1.37
C PRO A 66 11.03 6.37 -0.24
N ASN A 67 10.66 6.64 1.02
CA ASN A 67 11.17 5.96 2.23
C ASN A 67 10.11 5.08 2.93
N LEU A 68 8.94 4.86 2.32
CA LEU A 68 7.84 4.13 2.94
C LEU A 68 8.13 2.62 2.99
N SER A 69 8.04 2.06 4.20
CA SER A 69 8.20 0.62 4.46
C SER A 69 6.96 -0.15 4.00
N LEU A 70 7.00 -0.61 2.76
CA LEU A 70 5.95 -1.44 2.16
C LEU A 70 6.13 -2.92 2.53
N ARG A 71 5.03 -3.56 2.95
CA ARG A 71 4.86 -5.00 2.93
C ARG A 71 3.72 -5.35 1.98
N VAL A 72 3.91 -6.35 1.14
CA VAL A 72 2.93 -6.84 0.17
C VAL A 72 3.27 -8.30 -0.13
N HIS A 73 2.30 -9.07 -0.61
CA HIS A 73 2.47 -10.50 -0.88
C HIS A 73 3.24 -10.76 -2.20
N ALA A 74 4.48 -10.27 -2.27
CA ALA A 74 5.48 -10.59 -3.27
C ALA A 74 6.70 -11.17 -2.54
N PHE A 75 7.21 -12.29 -3.04
CA PHE A 75 8.16 -13.19 -2.38
C PHE A 75 9.29 -12.52 -1.59
N ASP A 76 9.09 -12.46 -0.27
CA ASP A 76 9.99 -12.02 0.81
C ASP A 76 10.46 -10.55 0.80
N LEU A 77 10.68 -10.02 2.01
CA LEU A 77 10.86 -8.58 2.28
C LEU A 77 12.16 -8.03 1.67
N THR A 78 12.14 -7.07 0.74
CA THR A 78 12.03 -5.62 1.01
C THR A 78 12.11 -4.87 -0.33
N LEU A 79 11.23 -3.90 -0.60
CA LEU A 79 11.23 -3.20 -1.91
C LEU A 79 11.05 -1.68 -1.80
N PRO A 80 12.16 -0.92 -1.92
CA PRO A 80 12.15 0.19 -2.86
C PRO A 80 13.49 0.38 -3.61
N ARG A 81 13.46 0.25 -4.95
CA ARG A 81 13.75 1.41 -5.80
C ARG A 81 12.41 1.82 -6.41
N GLN A 82 11.76 2.79 -5.78
CA GLN A 82 10.43 3.32 -6.14
C GLN A 82 9.36 2.25 -6.46
N TYR A 83 9.37 1.14 -5.73
CA TYR A 83 8.48 -0.03 -5.91
C TYR A 83 8.59 -0.74 -7.27
N TRP A 84 9.73 -0.57 -7.96
CA TRP A 84 10.24 -1.35 -9.11
C TRP A 84 9.36 -1.46 -10.37
N THR A 85 8.39 -0.55 -10.51
CA THR A 85 7.66 -0.24 -11.76
C THR A 85 6.89 -1.36 -12.46
N HIS A 86 6.03 -2.17 -11.83
CA HIS A 86 5.75 -2.39 -10.41
C HIS A 86 5.64 -3.90 -10.17
N VAL A 87 4.43 -4.44 -9.99
CA VAL A 87 4.18 -5.89 -9.81
C VAL A 87 4.20 -6.64 -11.17
N ASN A 88 5.01 -6.17 -12.13
CA ASN A 88 4.77 -6.31 -13.58
C ASN A 88 5.26 -7.60 -14.28
N GLN A 89 5.58 -8.70 -13.58
CA GLN A 89 6.13 -9.92 -14.21
C GLN A 89 5.56 -11.27 -13.71
N TRP A 90 4.38 -11.30 -13.07
CA TRP A 90 3.74 -12.55 -12.59
C TRP A 90 3.07 -13.38 -13.72
N GLN A 91 3.67 -13.43 -14.93
CA GLN A 91 3.02 -13.94 -16.14
C GLN A 91 3.86 -14.93 -16.98
N SER A 92 4.91 -15.50 -16.41
CA SER A 92 5.69 -16.56 -17.08
C SER A 92 5.94 -17.79 -16.19
N GLU A 93 4.85 -18.39 -15.70
CA GLU A 93 4.60 -19.85 -15.67
C GLU A 93 3.17 -20.16 -15.17
#